data_AF-A0A0K1EBB1-F1
#
_entry.id   AF-A0A0K1EBB1-F1
#
_cell.length_a   1.000
_cell.length_b   1.000
_cell.length_c   1.000
_cell.angle_alpha   90.00
_cell.angle_beta   90.00
_cell.angle_gamma   90.00
#
_symmetry.space_group_name_H-M   'P 1'
#
loop_
_entity.id
_entity.type
_entity.pdbx_description
1 polymer ?
#
loop_
_entity_poly.entity_id
_entity_poly.type
_entity_poly.pdbx_seq_one_letter_code
_entity_poly.pdbx_strand_id
1 'polypeptide(L)'
;MADLEDGESIEVQGSGSSRYLLRNVGEVYSCTCPAWRNQSHAIDKRTCKHLKALRGEAAELTRVGAPTPGTSSTSATSASRASGGRAAASASSAQAPPLLLANPWDNAQDLSGWWMSEKLDGVRAYWDGKAFISRLGNRYHAPPWFTSGLPDTPLDGELWGGRKRFQRTISIVRRQDQSDHWKEIAFVVFDAPALDAPFEDRVEHLKQLFATQSAPHARAHDHELCRDLPHLRTELSRVEALGGEGLMLRKPGSRYEPGRSITLLKVKSFFDAEALVIDHQAGAGRHAGRLGALLVELPDGTRFSVGTGFSDKERASPPPRGAIVTFRYQELSDAGVPRFPSYVAVRDDIRWPPDNAELRRAVPHPPSDTLAEGGKAARATPGASADTKKNSLDETASTASTESATTTDSSASADGSASADSSASTDSSASTASAGSATPTTSTTPTSAGTPAGTSSQPTTPAASSSTRRFEFTDGTSSKFWEIEVSNRQYTVRYGRLGTTGQSKTKEAASEEAARREAAKLVDEKTGKGYVER
;
A
#
# COMPACT_ATOMS: atom_id res chain seq x y z
N MET A 1 22.85 -1.03 -28.45
CA MET A 1 23.15 -2.04 -27.42
C MET A 1 22.09 -3.12 -27.54
N ALA A 2 22.31 -4.31 -26.95
CA ALA A 2 21.20 -5.24 -26.76
C ALA A 2 20.13 -4.56 -25.89
N ASP A 3 18.87 -4.90 -26.11
CA ASP A 3 17.80 -4.51 -25.19
C ASP A 3 17.90 -5.37 -23.92
N LEU A 4 17.32 -4.91 -22.81
CA LEU A 4 17.39 -5.67 -21.55
C LEU A 4 16.43 -6.87 -21.58
N GLU A 5 16.92 -8.06 -21.25
CA GLU A 5 16.08 -9.24 -21.02
C GLU A 5 15.20 -9.08 -19.76
N ASP A 6 14.20 -9.95 -19.58
CA ASP A 6 13.31 -9.84 -18.42
C ASP A 6 14.04 -10.16 -17.11
N GLY A 7 13.95 -9.25 -16.14
CA GLY A 7 14.70 -9.29 -14.89
C GLY A 7 16.10 -8.65 -14.96
N GLU A 8 16.59 -8.30 -16.15
CA GLU A 8 17.95 -7.78 -16.33
C GLU A 8 18.09 -6.31 -15.86
N SER A 9 19.30 -5.95 -15.41
CA SER A 9 19.64 -4.57 -15.06
C SER A 9 21.04 -4.17 -15.48
N ILE A 10 21.19 -2.95 -15.99
CA ILE A 10 22.46 -2.36 -16.42
C ILE A 10 22.69 -1.00 -15.77
N GLU A 11 23.91 -0.76 -15.28
CA GLU A 11 24.34 0.54 -14.78
C GLU A 11 24.84 1.42 -15.94
N VAL A 12 24.37 2.67 -16.01
CA VAL A 12 24.77 3.64 -17.04
C VAL A 12 25.29 4.93 -16.41
N GLN A 13 26.27 5.54 -17.08
CA GLN A 13 26.81 6.83 -16.66
C GLN A 13 25.79 7.96 -16.92
N GLY A 14 25.55 8.77 -15.90
CA GLY A 14 24.72 9.96 -15.96
C GLY A 14 25.49 11.20 -16.45
N SER A 15 24.91 12.37 -16.21
CA SER A 15 25.65 13.64 -16.34
C SER A 15 26.58 13.83 -15.15
N GLY A 16 27.88 14.01 -15.40
CA GLY A 16 28.90 14.08 -14.35
C GLY A 16 29.25 12.71 -13.79
N SER A 17 29.52 12.62 -12.49
CA SER A 17 29.91 11.39 -11.79
C SER A 17 28.75 10.45 -11.45
N SER A 18 27.51 10.93 -11.44
CA SER A 18 26.33 10.12 -11.06
C SER A 18 26.11 8.94 -11.98
N ARG A 19 25.85 7.75 -11.43
CA ARG A 19 25.43 6.57 -12.16
C ARG A 19 23.96 6.25 -11.91
N TYR A 20 23.32 5.63 -12.90
CA TYR A 20 21.91 5.28 -12.85
C TYR A 20 21.71 3.83 -13.27
N LEU A 21 20.81 3.12 -12.59
CA LEU A 21 20.47 1.74 -12.91
C LEU A 21 19.23 1.72 -13.79
N LEU A 22 19.32 1.03 -14.93
CA LEU A 22 18.19 0.70 -15.80
C LEU A 22 17.79 -0.74 -15.51
N ARG A 23 16.49 -1.04 -15.50
CA ARG A 23 15.96 -2.39 -15.30
C ARG A 23 14.81 -2.65 -16.26
N ASN A 24 14.71 -3.88 -16.76
CA ASN A 24 13.48 -4.41 -17.35
C ASN A 24 12.92 -5.48 -16.40
N VAL A 25 11.67 -5.35 -15.96
CA VAL A 25 11.00 -6.35 -15.11
C VAL A 25 9.54 -6.47 -15.53
N GLY A 26 9.12 -7.64 -15.97
CA GLY A 26 7.81 -7.89 -16.59
C GLY A 26 7.54 -6.93 -17.75
N GLU A 27 8.52 -6.71 -18.64
CA GLU A 27 8.49 -5.74 -19.76
C GLU A 27 8.31 -4.26 -19.34
N VAL A 28 8.35 -3.97 -18.03
CA VAL A 28 8.27 -2.60 -17.50
C VAL A 28 9.67 -2.05 -17.27
N TYR A 29 10.04 -1.09 -18.12
CA TYR A 29 11.35 -0.45 -18.09
C TYR A 29 11.41 0.68 -17.08
N SER A 30 12.44 0.66 -16.23
CA SER A 30 12.67 1.67 -15.20
C SER A 30 14.09 2.22 -15.20
N CYS A 31 14.28 3.42 -14.66
CA CYS A 31 15.59 4.07 -14.53
C CYS A 31 15.66 4.87 -13.23
N THR A 32 16.75 4.76 -12.46
CA THR A 32 16.91 5.50 -11.20
C THR A 32 17.18 7.00 -11.37
N CYS A 33 17.32 7.50 -12.60
CA CYS A 33 17.62 8.91 -12.84
C CYS A 33 16.45 9.85 -12.47
N PRO A 34 16.72 11.08 -12.01
CA PRO A 34 15.66 12.04 -11.66
C PRO A 34 14.68 12.31 -12.80
N ALA A 35 15.17 12.36 -14.04
CA ALA A 35 14.36 12.60 -15.23
C ALA A 35 13.31 11.50 -15.51
N TRP A 36 13.53 10.26 -15.05
CA TRP A 36 12.55 9.18 -15.12
C TRP A 36 11.70 9.11 -13.84
N ARG A 37 12.35 9.12 -12.67
CA ARG A 37 11.67 8.95 -11.37
C ARG A 37 10.62 10.03 -11.08
N ASN A 38 10.89 11.26 -11.51
CA ASN A 38 10.06 12.42 -11.17
C ASN A 38 8.95 12.70 -12.20
N GLN A 39 8.76 11.85 -13.21
CA GLN A 39 7.65 12.00 -14.17
C GLN A 39 6.31 11.69 -13.51
N SER A 40 5.30 12.49 -13.86
CA SER A 40 3.90 12.31 -13.42
C SER A 40 3.15 11.20 -14.16
N HIS A 41 3.72 10.65 -15.24
CA HIS A 41 3.13 9.55 -16.00
C HIS A 41 3.13 8.23 -15.23
N ALA A 42 2.26 7.30 -15.64
CA ALA A 42 2.30 5.91 -15.19
C ALA A 42 3.66 5.27 -15.56
N ILE A 43 4.14 4.32 -14.75
CA ILE A 43 5.54 3.82 -14.82
C ILE A 43 5.89 3.24 -16.20
N ASP A 44 4.95 2.51 -16.80
CA ASP A 44 4.99 1.95 -18.15
C ASP A 44 5.04 3.01 -19.27
N LYS A 45 4.65 4.25 -18.98
CA LYS A 45 4.69 5.41 -19.89
C LYS A 45 5.82 6.40 -19.58
N ARG A 46 6.69 6.09 -18.61
CA ARG A 46 7.87 6.92 -18.30
C ARG A 46 9.03 6.57 -19.22
N THR A 47 9.73 7.60 -19.69
CA THR A 47 10.94 7.49 -20.52
C THR A 47 12.06 8.36 -19.96
N CYS A 48 13.31 8.18 -20.40
CA CYS A 48 14.35 9.18 -20.18
C CYS A 48 15.44 9.05 -21.26
N LYS A 49 16.38 10.00 -21.29
CA LYS A 49 17.52 9.95 -22.23
C LYS A 49 18.29 8.63 -22.17
N HIS A 50 18.37 7.98 -21.01
CA HIS A 50 19.06 6.70 -20.85
C HIS A 50 18.29 5.52 -21.45
N LEU A 51 16.96 5.46 -21.24
CA LEU A 51 16.12 4.42 -21.87
C LEU A 51 16.06 4.61 -23.39
N LYS A 52 15.99 5.86 -23.88
CA LYS A 52 16.14 6.17 -25.32
C LYS A 52 17.50 5.76 -25.88
N ALA A 53 18.59 5.92 -25.12
CA ALA A 53 19.94 5.52 -25.54
C ALA A 53 20.15 4.00 -25.52
N LEU A 54 19.50 3.29 -24.59
CA LEU A 54 19.51 1.83 -24.51
C LEU A 54 18.72 1.20 -25.67
N ARG A 55 17.43 1.53 -25.75
CA ARG A 55 16.45 0.88 -26.65
C ARG A 55 16.39 1.46 -28.06
N GLY A 56 17.00 2.64 -28.27
CA GLY A 56 16.75 3.47 -29.44
C GLY A 56 15.48 4.32 -29.28
N GLU A 57 15.52 5.54 -29.79
CA GLU A 57 14.44 6.52 -29.59
C GLU A 57 13.10 6.08 -30.21
N ALA A 58 13.11 5.42 -31.38
CA ALA A 58 11.90 4.95 -32.04
C ALA A 58 11.17 3.82 -31.28
N ALA A 59 11.91 2.84 -30.74
CA ALA A 59 11.33 1.75 -29.95
C ALA A 59 10.78 2.27 -28.61
N GLU A 60 11.54 3.17 -27.96
CA GLU A 60 11.14 3.77 -26.70
C GLU A 60 9.91 4.69 -26.85
N LEU A 61 9.80 5.46 -27.94
CA LEU A 61 8.62 6.28 -28.25
C LEU A 61 7.38 5.41 -28.52
N THR A 62 7.54 4.33 -29.30
CA THR A 62 6.48 3.34 -29.55
C THR A 62 5.94 2.75 -28.23
N ARG A 63 6.82 2.35 -27.30
CA ARG A 63 6.46 1.81 -25.99
C ARG A 63 5.64 2.78 -25.13
N VAL A 64 6.10 4.04 -25.03
CA VAL A 64 5.37 5.06 -24.26
C VAL A 64 4.13 5.59 -24.99
N GLY A 65 3.84 5.12 -26.21
CA GLY A 65 2.64 5.46 -26.97
C GLY A 65 2.68 6.85 -27.61
N ALA A 66 3.87 7.39 -27.86
CA ALA A 66 4.02 8.57 -28.71
C ALA A 66 3.98 8.13 -30.18
N PRO A 67 3.25 8.84 -31.08
CA PRO A 67 3.15 8.45 -32.48
C PRO A 67 4.53 8.46 -33.15
N THR A 68 4.79 7.40 -33.93
CA THR A 68 6.06 7.14 -34.60
C THR A 68 6.45 8.30 -35.53
N PRO A 69 7.69 8.83 -35.48
CA PRO A 69 8.12 9.91 -36.37
C PRO A 69 8.31 9.37 -37.79
N GLY A 70 7.26 9.50 -38.62
CA GLY A 70 7.18 8.87 -39.93
C GLY A 70 6.34 9.65 -40.95
N THR A 71 6.48 10.98 -41.01
CA THR A 71 6.34 11.81 -42.23
C THR A 71 6.86 13.21 -41.90
N SER A 72 7.76 13.74 -42.73
CA SER A 72 8.40 15.04 -42.54
C SER A 72 7.92 16.08 -43.55
N SER A 73 7.49 17.25 -43.08
CA SER A 73 7.61 18.51 -43.83
C SER A 73 7.54 19.78 -42.95
N THR A 74 8.69 20.48 -42.91
CA THR A 74 8.90 21.94 -42.90
C THR A 74 7.95 22.93 -42.19
N SER A 75 8.58 23.80 -41.40
CA SER A 75 8.14 25.07 -40.79
C SER A 75 7.19 25.98 -41.59
N ALA A 76 6.26 26.64 -40.88
CA ALA A 76 5.99 28.08 -41.02
C ALA A 76 5.10 28.65 -39.88
N THR A 77 5.58 29.75 -39.29
CA THR A 77 4.91 30.96 -38.75
C THR A 77 3.52 30.95 -38.05
N SER A 78 3.40 31.88 -37.11
CA SER A 78 2.20 32.28 -36.35
C SER A 78 1.03 32.84 -37.17
N ALA A 79 -0.22 32.53 -36.78
CA ALA A 79 -1.31 33.53 -36.64
C ALA A 79 -2.57 32.97 -35.92
N SER A 80 -3.41 33.92 -35.49
CA SER A 80 -4.63 33.88 -34.66
C SER A 80 -5.79 32.93 -35.02
N ARG A 81 -6.55 32.57 -33.96
CA ARG A 81 -8.04 32.47 -33.86
C ARG A 81 -8.83 31.76 -34.99
N ALA A 82 -9.53 30.68 -34.62
CA ALA A 82 -11.01 30.65 -34.61
C ALA A 82 -11.55 29.39 -33.89
N SER A 83 -12.83 29.44 -33.52
CA SER A 83 -13.59 28.40 -32.82
C SER A 83 -13.86 27.15 -33.67
N GLY A 84 -13.68 25.97 -33.08
CA GLY A 84 -14.19 24.70 -33.61
C GLY A 84 -14.54 23.76 -32.46
N GLY A 85 -15.83 23.58 -32.18
CA GLY A 85 -16.28 22.74 -31.07
C GLY A 85 -16.01 21.25 -31.33
N ARG A 86 -15.32 20.60 -30.39
CA ARG A 86 -15.38 19.15 -30.21
C ARG A 86 -15.72 18.85 -28.76
N ALA A 87 -16.76 18.03 -28.56
CA ALA A 87 -17.15 17.58 -27.23
C ALA A 87 -15.96 16.85 -26.60
N ALA A 88 -15.39 17.44 -25.54
CA ALA A 88 -14.47 16.73 -24.68
C ALA A 88 -15.26 15.66 -23.95
N ALA A 89 -15.09 14.40 -24.35
CA ALA A 89 -15.54 13.27 -23.54
C ALA A 89 -14.86 13.42 -22.17
N SER A 90 -15.68 13.68 -21.14
CA SER A 90 -15.20 13.83 -19.77
C SER A 90 -14.59 12.50 -19.33
N ALA A 91 -13.26 12.43 -19.34
CA ALA A 91 -12.55 11.39 -18.62
C ALA A 91 -12.83 11.64 -17.13
N SER A 92 -13.81 10.92 -16.58
CA SER A 92 -14.16 11.04 -15.17
C SER A 92 -12.91 10.74 -14.34
N SER A 93 -12.51 11.69 -13.48
CA SER A 93 -11.48 11.42 -12.48
C SER A 93 -12.02 10.34 -11.55
N ALA A 94 -11.53 9.12 -11.71
CA ALA A 94 -12.05 7.95 -10.99
C ALA A 94 -12.00 8.23 -9.47
N GLN A 95 -13.17 8.19 -8.84
CA GLN A 95 -13.30 8.53 -7.44
C GLN A 95 -12.67 7.42 -6.59
N ALA A 96 -11.81 7.79 -5.65
CA ALA A 96 -11.16 6.82 -4.79
C ALA A 96 -12.21 6.07 -3.92
N PRO A 97 -12.10 4.74 -3.77
CA PRO A 97 -13.08 3.95 -3.04
C PRO A 97 -13.13 4.32 -1.55
N PRO A 98 -14.28 4.11 -0.86
CA PRO A 98 -14.50 4.50 0.53
C PRO A 98 -13.78 3.54 1.50
N LEU A 99 -12.45 3.54 1.52
CA LEU A 99 -11.64 2.56 2.24
C LEU A 99 -11.47 2.84 3.73
N LEU A 100 -11.67 1.82 4.57
CA LEU A 100 -11.22 1.77 5.97
C LEU A 100 -9.69 1.66 6.05
N LEU A 101 -9.05 2.46 6.89
CA LEU A 101 -7.60 2.62 6.99
C LEU A 101 -7.10 2.38 8.42
N ALA A 102 -6.13 1.48 8.55
CA ALA A 102 -5.57 1.09 9.85
C ALA A 102 -4.67 2.15 10.49
N ASN A 103 -4.77 2.29 11.82
CA ASN A 103 -3.79 2.98 12.66
C ASN A 103 -2.65 2.04 13.08
N PRO A 104 -1.43 2.53 13.35
CA PRO A 104 -0.43 1.73 14.05
C PRO A 104 -0.93 1.42 15.47
N TRP A 105 -0.68 0.21 15.96
CA TRP A 105 -0.78 -0.07 17.40
C TRP A 105 0.38 0.58 18.15
N ASP A 106 0.13 1.02 19.39
CA ASP A 106 1.05 1.80 20.21
C ASP A 106 1.86 0.96 21.20
N ASN A 107 1.60 -0.34 21.30
CA ASN A 107 2.12 -1.28 22.30
C ASN A 107 1.61 -1.06 23.73
N ALA A 108 0.65 -0.16 23.94
CA ALA A 108 0.05 0.15 25.24
C ALA A 108 -1.39 -0.35 25.34
N GLN A 109 -2.15 -0.32 24.25
CA GLN A 109 -3.54 -0.81 24.24
C GLN A 109 -3.60 -2.34 24.36
N ASP A 110 -4.42 -2.85 25.27
CA ASP A 110 -4.80 -4.27 25.31
C ASP A 110 -5.65 -4.63 24.07
N LEU A 111 -5.25 -5.71 23.39
CA LEU A 111 -5.88 -6.26 22.19
C LEU A 111 -6.50 -7.65 22.44
N SER A 112 -6.60 -8.08 23.70
CA SER A 112 -7.31 -9.30 24.08
C SER A 112 -8.76 -9.27 23.56
N GLY A 113 -9.19 -10.37 22.97
CA GLY A 113 -10.47 -10.50 22.26
C GLY A 113 -10.54 -9.88 20.87
N TRP A 114 -9.52 -9.16 20.37
CA TRP A 114 -9.55 -8.61 19.00
C TRP A 114 -9.34 -9.68 17.95
N TRP A 115 -9.92 -9.49 16.77
CA TRP A 115 -9.69 -10.38 15.62
C TRP A 115 -8.35 -10.07 14.97
N MET A 116 -7.57 -11.10 14.70
CA MET A 116 -6.19 -11.04 14.27
C MET A 116 -6.01 -11.80 12.96
N SER A 117 -5.32 -11.22 12.00
CA SER A 117 -4.96 -11.85 10.72
C SER A 117 -3.58 -11.41 10.24
N GLU A 118 -2.96 -12.18 9.34
CA GLU A 118 -1.68 -11.81 8.73
C GLU A 118 -1.82 -10.49 7.95
N LYS A 119 -0.86 -9.58 8.14
CA LYS A 119 -0.70 -8.45 7.25
C LYS A 119 -0.05 -8.90 5.95
N LEU A 120 -0.84 -8.92 4.88
CA LEU A 120 -0.39 -9.26 3.53
C LEU A 120 0.37 -8.08 2.89
N ASP A 121 1.59 -8.35 2.41
CA ASP A 121 2.41 -7.41 1.61
C ASP A 121 2.09 -7.58 0.11
N GLY A 122 0.89 -7.11 -0.27
CA GLY A 122 0.37 -7.20 -1.63
C GLY A 122 0.02 -5.84 -2.21
N VAL A 123 -1.04 -5.80 -3.02
CA VAL A 123 -1.61 -4.56 -3.56
C VAL A 123 -3.10 -4.50 -3.29
N ARG A 124 -3.52 -3.67 -2.33
CA ARG A 124 -4.93 -3.48 -1.97
C ARG A 124 -5.82 -3.13 -3.16
N ALA A 125 -6.86 -3.92 -3.33
CA ALA A 125 -7.87 -3.76 -4.36
C ALA A 125 -9.28 -3.79 -3.74
N TYR A 126 -10.06 -2.79 -4.09
CA TYR A 126 -11.49 -2.74 -3.84
C TYR A 126 -12.20 -3.31 -5.06
N TRP A 127 -12.92 -4.41 -4.90
CA TRP A 127 -13.85 -4.89 -5.90
C TRP A 127 -15.13 -4.08 -5.77
N ASP A 128 -15.57 -3.43 -6.85
CA ASP A 128 -16.80 -2.60 -6.86
C ASP A 128 -18.07 -3.37 -7.30
N GLY A 129 -17.98 -4.69 -7.41
CA GLY A 129 -18.99 -5.55 -8.04
C GLY A 129 -18.72 -5.86 -9.53
N LYS A 130 -17.78 -5.15 -10.17
CA LYS A 130 -17.50 -5.27 -11.62
C LYS A 130 -16.03 -5.16 -12.01
N ALA A 131 -15.23 -4.42 -11.24
CA ALA A 131 -13.83 -4.15 -11.49
C ALA A 131 -13.06 -3.99 -10.18
N PHE A 132 -11.75 -4.27 -10.26
CA PHE A 132 -10.81 -3.96 -9.19
C PHE A 132 -10.33 -2.51 -9.28
N ILE A 133 -10.48 -1.78 -8.18
CA ILE A 133 -10.14 -0.37 -8.02
C ILE A 133 -9.05 -0.24 -6.95
N SER A 134 -7.94 0.40 -7.29
CA SER A 134 -6.86 0.71 -6.37
C SER A 134 -7.28 1.71 -5.30
N ARG A 135 -6.49 1.80 -4.23
CA ARG A 135 -6.56 2.82 -3.18
C ARG A 135 -6.78 4.26 -3.69
N LEU A 136 -6.24 4.59 -4.87
CA LEU A 136 -6.28 5.95 -5.44
C LEU A 136 -7.35 6.12 -6.54
N GLY A 137 -8.23 5.14 -6.76
CA GLY A 137 -9.27 5.17 -7.79
C GLY A 137 -8.85 4.60 -9.15
N ASN A 138 -7.56 4.32 -9.39
CA ASN A 138 -7.12 3.70 -10.65
C ASN A 138 -7.63 2.26 -10.76
N ARG A 139 -8.15 1.87 -11.93
CA ARG A 139 -8.56 0.49 -12.23
C ARG A 139 -7.37 -0.45 -12.39
N TYR A 140 -7.50 -1.69 -11.91
CA TYR A 140 -6.64 -2.81 -12.29
C TYR A 140 -7.30 -3.60 -13.42
N HIS A 141 -6.50 -3.97 -14.42
CA HIS A 141 -6.96 -4.64 -15.63
C HIS A 141 -6.82 -6.16 -15.46
N ALA A 142 -7.62 -6.70 -14.53
CA ALA A 142 -7.72 -8.13 -14.29
C ALA A 142 -8.41 -8.83 -15.48
N PRO A 143 -7.94 -10.02 -15.91
CA PRO A 143 -8.59 -10.79 -16.97
C PRO A 143 -10.01 -11.24 -16.58
N PRO A 144 -10.93 -11.44 -17.54
CA PRO A 144 -12.30 -11.88 -17.24
C PRO A 144 -12.37 -13.22 -16.48
N TRP A 145 -11.43 -14.14 -16.75
CA TRP A 145 -11.34 -15.42 -16.05
C TRP A 145 -10.91 -15.28 -14.57
N PHE A 146 -10.17 -14.21 -14.23
CA PHE A 146 -9.73 -13.94 -12.86
C PHE A 146 -10.86 -13.37 -12.00
N THR A 147 -11.72 -12.54 -12.60
CA THR A 147 -12.92 -11.98 -11.96
C THR A 147 -14.13 -12.91 -12.00
N SER A 148 -14.04 -14.04 -12.70
CA SER A 148 -15.13 -15.00 -12.82
C SER A 148 -15.46 -15.60 -11.46
N GLY A 149 -16.75 -15.63 -11.12
CA GLY A 149 -17.21 -16.12 -9.82
C GLY A 149 -17.07 -15.12 -8.67
N LEU A 150 -16.71 -13.85 -8.89
CA LEU A 150 -16.91 -12.81 -7.86
C LEU A 150 -18.38 -12.35 -7.82
N PRO A 151 -18.91 -11.92 -6.66
CA PRO A 151 -20.26 -11.37 -6.56
C PRO A 151 -20.37 -9.98 -7.19
N ASP A 152 -21.59 -9.49 -7.40
CA ASP A 152 -21.86 -8.09 -7.79
C ASP A 152 -21.83 -7.11 -6.61
N THR A 153 -21.56 -7.60 -5.39
CA THR A 153 -21.41 -6.79 -4.17
C THR A 153 -19.95 -6.33 -3.96
N PRO A 154 -19.71 -5.15 -3.37
CA PRO A 154 -18.36 -4.68 -3.09
C PRO A 154 -17.59 -5.51 -2.05
N LEU A 155 -16.30 -5.73 -2.31
CA LEU A 155 -15.36 -6.46 -1.44
C LEU A 155 -14.05 -5.67 -1.26
N ASP A 156 -13.42 -5.77 -0.10
CA ASP A 156 -12.14 -5.12 0.22
C ASP A 156 -11.09 -6.19 0.56
N GLY A 157 -9.98 -6.18 -0.18
CA GLY A 157 -8.99 -7.25 -0.12
C GLY A 157 -7.64 -6.84 -0.70
N GLU A 158 -6.71 -7.78 -0.69
CA GLU A 158 -5.36 -7.62 -1.20
C GLU A 158 -5.17 -8.52 -2.44
N LEU A 159 -4.72 -7.94 -3.57
CA LEU A 159 -4.14 -8.75 -4.65
C LEU A 159 -2.76 -9.18 -4.20
N TRP A 160 -2.54 -10.48 -4.05
CA TRP A 160 -1.40 -11.04 -3.33
C TRP A 160 -0.78 -12.21 -4.09
N GLY A 161 0.49 -12.10 -4.44
CA GLY A 161 1.27 -13.17 -5.09
C GLY A 161 2.03 -14.08 -4.13
N GLY A 162 1.88 -13.91 -2.81
CA GLY A 162 2.62 -14.63 -1.78
C GLY A 162 3.59 -13.75 -0.97
N ARG A 163 4.10 -14.31 0.13
CA ARG A 163 5.08 -13.64 1.02
C ARG A 163 6.36 -13.25 0.27
N LYS A 164 6.94 -12.10 0.61
CA LYS A 164 8.12 -11.50 -0.05
C LYS A 164 7.98 -11.26 -1.58
N ARG A 165 6.77 -11.36 -2.16
CA ARG A 165 6.52 -11.18 -3.61
C ARG A 165 5.85 -9.86 -3.98
N PHE A 166 5.92 -8.83 -3.13
CA PHE A 166 5.35 -7.50 -3.41
C PHE A 166 5.80 -6.91 -4.76
N GLN A 167 7.10 -6.94 -5.07
CA GLN A 167 7.63 -6.38 -6.32
C GLN A 167 7.12 -7.12 -7.57
N ARG A 168 6.94 -8.45 -7.49
CA ARG A 168 6.33 -9.26 -8.57
C ARG A 168 4.82 -9.01 -8.66
N THR A 169 4.14 -8.92 -7.52
CA THR A 169 2.71 -8.64 -7.43
C THR A 169 2.39 -7.29 -8.09
N ILE A 170 3.13 -6.22 -7.74
CA ILE A 170 2.92 -4.90 -8.34
C ILE A 170 3.35 -4.81 -9.80
N SER A 171 4.34 -5.60 -10.25
CA SER A 171 4.70 -5.66 -11.68
C SER A 171 3.61 -6.34 -12.52
N ILE A 172 2.88 -7.31 -11.97
CA ILE A 172 1.77 -8.01 -12.65
C ILE A 172 0.53 -7.11 -12.69
N VAL A 173 -0.02 -6.72 -11.53
CA VAL A 173 -1.37 -6.11 -11.47
C VAL A 173 -1.47 -4.74 -12.14
N ARG A 174 -0.33 -4.10 -12.43
CA ARG A 174 -0.28 -2.81 -13.14
C ARG A 174 -0.24 -2.96 -14.67
N ARG A 175 0.04 -4.15 -15.21
CA ARG A 175 -0.03 -4.41 -16.66
C ARG A 175 -1.46 -4.19 -17.16
N GLN A 176 -1.57 -3.73 -18.41
CA GLN A 176 -2.83 -3.38 -19.07
C GLN A 176 -3.30 -4.49 -20.04
N ASP A 177 -2.49 -5.53 -20.19
CA ASP A 177 -2.60 -6.57 -21.21
C ASP A 177 -3.48 -7.76 -20.83
N GLN A 178 -3.92 -7.84 -19.56
CA GLN A 178 -4.66 -9.00 -19.02
C GLN A 178 -3.89 -10.32 -19.23
N SER A 179 -2.56 -10.27 -19.11
CA SER A 179 -1.66 -11.42 -19.31
C SER A 179 -1.87 -12.56 -18.31
N ASP A 180 -1.44 -13.75 -18.73
CA ASP A 180 -1.48 -14.99 -17.94
C ASP A 180 -0.69 -14.94 -16.62
N HIS A 181 0.18 -13.93 -16.41
CA HIS A 181 0.85 -13.72 -15.13
C HIS A 181 -0.12 -13.50 -13.95
N TRP A 182 -1.37 -13.09 -14.21
CA TRP A 182 -2.41 -13.04 -13.18
C TRP A 182 -2.67 -14.40 -12.51
N LYS A 183 -2.25 -15.53 -13.10
CA LYS A 183 -2.32 -16.87 -12.49
C LYS A 183 -1.41 -17.00 -11.25
N GLU A 184 -0.43 -16.11 -11.08
CA GLU A 184 0.42 -16.03 -9.89
C GLU A 184 -0.24 -15.27 -8.71
N ILE A 185 -1.42 -14.67 -8.92
CA ILE A 185 -2.08 -13.76 -7.98
C ILE A 185 -3.33 -14.42 -7.39
N ALA A 186 -3.63 -14.13 -6.12
CA ALA A 186 -4.93 -14.37 -5.50
C ALA A 186 -5.50 -13.04 -4.98
N PHE A 187 -6.83 -12.91 -4.99
CA PHE A 187 -7.56 -11.84 -4.30
C PHE A 187 -7.98 -12.34 -2.91
N VAL A 188 -7.26 -11.91 -1.87
CA VAL A 188 -7.49 -12.33 -0.49
C VAL A 188 -8.34 -11.28 0.22
N VAL A 189 -9.59 -11.62 0.49
CA VAL A 189 -10.65 -10.69 0.90
C VAL A 189 -10.77 -10.62 2.41
N PHE A 190 -10.61 -9.43 2.99
CA PHE A 190 -10.61 -9.24 4.45
C PHE A 190 -11.80 -8.43 4.98
N ASP A 191 -12.62 -7.82 4.12
CA ASP A 191 -13.86 -7.15 4.55
C ASP A 191 -14.93 -7.07 3.43
N ALA A 192 -16.18 -6.85 3.82
CA ALA A 192 -17.34 -6.71 2.93
C ALA A 192 -18.02 -5.34 3.14
N PRO A 193 -17.52 -4.25 2.52
CA PRO A 193 -17.87 -2.86 2.88
C PRO A 193 -19.34 -2.47 2.75
N ALA A 194 -20.11 -3.18 1.93
CA ALA A 194 -21.53 -2.91 1.69
C ALA A 194 -22.48 -3.56 2.72
N LEU A 195 -21.99 -4.49 3.54
CA LEU A 195 -22.79 -5.19 4.53
C LEU A 195 -22.77 -4.42 5.86
N ASP A 196 -23.90 -3.81 6.26
CA ASP A 196 -24.00 -3.02 7.50
C ASP A 196 -24.16 -3.89 8.77
N ALA A 197 -23.16 -4.74 9.01
CA ALA A 197 -23.11 -5.68 10.12
C ALA A 197 -21.82 -5.53 10.95
N PRO A 198 -21.77 -6.05 12.20
CA PRO A 198 -20.54 -6.36 12.94
C PRO A 198 -19.45 -7.05 12.09
N PHE A 199 -18.19 -6.90 12.47
CA PHE A 199 -17.06 -7.45 11.69
C PHE A 199 -17.12 -8.99 11.59
N GLU A 200 -17.53 -9.63 12.69
CA GLU A 200 -17.77 -11.06 12.82
C GLU A 200 -18.68 -11.58 11.71
N ASP A 201 -19.86 -10.97 11.58
CA ASP A 201 -20.88 -11.33 10.58
C ASP A 201 -20.40 -11.07 9.15
N ARG A 202 -19.57 -10.04 8.94
CA ARG A 202 -18.97 -9.76 7.62
C ARG A 202 -17.91 -10.79 7.23
N VAL A 203 -17.07 -11.23 8.17
CA VAL A 203 -16.10 -12.33 7.92
C VAL A 203 -16.81 -13.65 7.70
N GLU A 204 -17.86 -13.95 8.46
CA GLU A 204 -18.64 -15.18 8.29
C GLU A 204 -19.39 -15.18 6.95
N HIS A 205 -19.97 -14.04 6.55
CA HIS A 205 -20.54 -13.87 5.21
C HIS A 205 -19.49 -14.14 4.10
N LEU A 206 -18.26 -13.64 4.23
CA LEU A 206 -17.18 -13.93 3.26
C LEU A 206 -16.84 -15.41 3.20
N LYS A 207 -16.78 -16.11 4.34
CA LYS A 207 -16.53 -17.57 4.38
C LYS A 207 -17.63 -18.34 3.65
N GLN A 208 -18.90 -18.02 3.93
CA GLN A 208 -20.05 -18.66 3.29
C GLN A 208 -20.12 -18.37 1.78
N LEU A 209 -19.82 -17.14 1.38
CA LEU A 209 -19.71 -16.74 -0.02
C LEU A 209 -18.67 -17.59 -0.76
N PHE A 210 -17.43 -17.67 -0.26
CA PHE A 210 -16.37 -18.43 -0.93
C PHE A 210 -16.46 -19.96 -0.73
N ALA A 211 -17.28 -20.45 0.20
CA ALA A 211 -17.62 -21.87 0.32
C ALA A 211 -18.69 -22.32 -0.69
N THR A 212 -19.56 -21.41 -1.14
CA THR A 212 -20.67 -21.72 -2.07
C THR A 212 -20.40 -21.28 -3.51
N GLN A 213 -19.61 -20.22 -3.70
CA GLN A 213 -19.34 -19.61 -5.00
C GLN A 213 -17.93 -19.96 -5.52
N SER A 214 -17.86 -20.56 -6.71
CA SER A 214 -16.60 -20.96 -7.34
C SER A 214 -15.83 -19.76 -7.89
N ALA A 215 -14.93 -19.21 -7.07
CA ALA A 215 -14.02 -18.13 -7.42
C ALA A 215 -12.55 -18.61 -7.28
N PRO A 216 -11.96 -19.30 -8.28
CA PRO A 216 -10.70 -20.04 -8.13
C PRO A 216 -9.48 -19.16 -7.79
N HIS A 217 -9.58 -17.85 -8.01
CA HIS A 217 -8.53 -16.87 -7.71
C HIS A 217 -8.86 -15.95 -6.53
N ALA A 218 -9.93 -16.23 -5.77
CA ALA A 218 -10.31 -15.42 -4.61
C ALA A 218 -10.66 -16.29 -3.39
N ARG A 219 -10.42 -15.75 -2.19
CA ARG A 219 -10.75 -16.42 -0.93
C ARG A 219 -10.96 -15.41 0.19
N ALA A 220 -11.71 -15.81 1.22
CA ALA A 220 -11.71 -15.09 2.49
C ALA A 220 -10.30 -15.11 3.12
N HIS A 221 -9.97 -14.04 3.85
CA HIS A 221 -8.77 -13.96 4.67
C HIS A 221 -9.03 -14.54 6.06
N ASP A 222 -8.09 -15.33 6.54
CA ASP A 222 -8.21 -16.07 7.79
C ASP A 222 -8.06 -15.13 8.98
N HIS A 223 -8.98 -15.23 9.94
CA HIS A 223 -8.99 -14.43 11.16
C HIS A 223 -9.20 -15.32 12.38
N GLU A 224 -8.41 -15.08 13.42
CA GLU A 224 -8.52 -15.75 14.73
C GLU A 224 -8.64 -14.74 15.87
N LEU A 225 -9.03 -15.18 17.07
CA LEU A 225 -9.10 -14.31 18.23
C LEU A 225 -7.73 -14.17 18.90
N CYS A 226 -7.26 -12.93 19.03
CA CYS A 226 -6.14 -12.57 19.88
C CYS A 226 -6.52 -12.82 21.35
N ARG A 227 -6.00 -13.90 21.94
CA ARG A 227 -6.32 -14.26 23.33
C ARG A 227 -5.74 -13.29 24.35
N ASP A 228 -4.47 -12.93 24.16
CA ASP A 228 -3.69 -12.05 25.04
C ASP A 228 -2.44 -11.51 24.30
N LEU A 229 -1.66 -10.67 24.98
CA LEU A 229 -0.42 -10.10 24.44
C LEU A 229 0.68 -11.16 24.14
N PRO A 230 0.91 -12.20 24.97
CA PRO A 230 1.75 -13.34 24.59
C PRO A 230 1.32 -14.01 23.28
N HIS A 231 0.03 -14.24 23.06
CA HIS A 231 -0.51 -14.83 21.83
C HIS A 231 -0.21 -13.96 20.61
N LEU A 232 -0.50 -12.66 20.72
CA LEU A 232 -0.19 -11.67 19.68
C LEU A 232 1.29 -11.69 19.29
N ARG A 233 2.20 -11.76 20.27
CA ARG A 233 3.65 -11.78 20.04
C ARG A 233 4.12 -13.09 19.40
N THR A 234 3.64 -14.23 19.89
CA THR A 234 3.95 -15.55 19.31
C THR A 234 3.50 -15.62 17.85
N GLU A 235 2.28 -15.17 17.55
CA GLU A 235 1.76 -15.18 16.18
C GLU A 235 2.48 -14.18 15.27
N LEU A 236 2.83 -12.99 15.78
CA LEU A 236 3.64 -12.01 15.05
C LEU A 236 4.99 -12.60 14.65
N SER A 237 5.72 -13.18 15.62
CA SER A 237 7.01 -13.84 15.35
C SER A 237 6.89 -15.04 14.42
N ARG A 238 5.79 -15.81 14.49
CA ARG A 238 5.53 -16.93 13.57
C ARG A 238 5.32 -16.44 12.14
N VAL A 239 4.51 -15.40 11.95
CA VAL A 239 4.25 -14.80 10.63
C VAL A 239 5.53 -14.19 10.05
N GLU A 240 6.29 -13.45 10.86
CA GLU A 240 7.56 -12.83 10.43
C GLU A 240 8.63 -13.89 10.08
N ALA A 241 8.74 -14.98 10.86
CA ALA A 241 9.64 -16.10 10.56
C ALA A 241 9.30 -16.79 9.23
N LEU A 242 8.02 -16.82 8.84
CA LEU A 242 7.56 -17.33 7.54
C LEU A 242 7.63 -16.27 6.42
N GLY A 243 8.10 -15.05 6.70
CA GLY A 243 8.28 -13.95 5.74
C GLY A 243 7.06 -13.05 5.51
N GLY A 244 6.07 -13.05 6.41
CA GLY A 244 4.94 -12.12 6.39
C GLY A 244 5.31 -10.73 6.94
N GLU A 245 4.44 -9.73 6.75
CA GLU A 245 4.75 -8.31 7.01
C GLU A 245 4.38 -7.82 8.43
N GLY A 246 3.78 -8.70 9.24
CA GLY A 246 3.19 -8.39 10.55
C GLY A 246 1.74 -8.84 10.64
N LEU A 247 0.93 -8.17 11.46
CA LEU A 247 -0.47 -8.53 11.73
C LEU A 247 -1.43 -7.35 11.57
N MET A 248 -2.69 -7.66 11.29
CA MET A 248 -3.83 -6.74 11.25
C MET A 248 -4.82 -7.13 12.34
N LEU A 249 -5.20 -6.16 13.17
CA LEU A 249 -6.04 -6.36 14.36
C LEU A 249 -7.34 -5.57 14.20
N ARG A 250 -8.50 -6.21 14.35
CA ARG A 250 -9.82 -5.62 14.15
C ARG A 250 -10.67 -5.73 15.42
N LYS A 251 -11.23 -4.59 15.85
CA LYS A 251 -12.04 -4.49 17.06
C LYS A 251 -13.32 -5.32 16.93
N PRO A 252 -13.69 -6.12 17.95
CA PRO A 252 -14.94 -6.87 17.94
C PRO A 252 -16.17 -5.97 17.83
N GLY A 253 -17.21 -6.45 17.14
CA GLY A 253 -18.45 -5.71 16.91
C GLY A 253 -18.31 -4.46 16.04
N SER A 254 -17.14 -4.18 15.45
CA SER A 254 -16.93 -2.93 14.72
C SER A 254 -17.55 -2.93 13.32
N ARG A 255 -18.29 -1.86 13.01
CA ARG A 255 -18.83 -1.60 11.67
C ARG A 255 -17.71 -1.26 10.67
N TYR A 256 -18.05 -1.17 9.40
CA TYR A 256 -17.15 -0.66 8.37
C TYR A 256 -17.20 0.87 8.33
N GLU A 257 -16.05 1.53 8.54
CA GLU A 257 -15.96 2.99 8.65
C GLU A 257 -14.97 3.54 7.59
N PRO A 258 -15.44 4.23 6.55
CA PRO A 258 -14.56 4.83 5.55
C PRO A 258 -13.61 5.87 6.17
N GLY A 259 -12.32 5.76 5.86
CA GLY A 259 -11.27 6.63 6.41
C GLY A 259 -10.43 5.96 7.49
N ARG A 260 -9.68 6.77 8.24
CA ARG A 260 -8.74 6.28 9.28
C ARG A 260 -9.48 6.07 10.60
N SER A 261 -9.56 4.82 11.06
CA SER A 261 -10.21 4.47 12.32
C SER A 261 -9.26 3.75 13.28
N ILE A 262 -9.57 3.85 14.57
CA ILE A 262 -8.94 3.08 15.65
C ILE A 262 -9.49 1.65 15.74
N THR A 263 -10.60 1.35 15.06
CA THR A 263 -11.19 0.01 15.04
C THR A 263 -10.35 -1.00 14.27
N LEU A 264 -9.48 -0.54 13.37
CA LEU A 264 -8.52 -1.36 12.63
C LEU A 264 -7.09 -0.90 12.96
N LEU A 265 -6.29 -1.82 13.47
CA LEU A 265 -4.89 -1.60 13.82
C LEU A 265 -3.97 -2.45 12.93
N LYS A 266 -2.76 -1.95 12.71
CA LYS A 266 -1.64 -2.72 12.16
C LYS A 266 -0.60 -2.91 13.26
N VAL A 267 -0.19 -4.15 13.47
CA VAL A 267 0.87 -4.54 14.39
C VAL A 267 2.07 -4.98 13.54
N LYS A 268 3.26 -4.53 13.93
CA LYS A 268 4.53 -4.84 13.28
C LYS A 268 5.59 -4.93 14.34
N SER A 269 6.56 -5.84 14.19
CA SER A 269 7.79 -5.72 14.97
C SER A 269 8.49 -4.40 14.63
N PHE A 270 9.11 -3.85 15.68
CA PHE A 270 9.98 -2.69 15.59
C PHE A 270 11.28 -3.06 16.27
N PHE A 271 12.38 -2.90 15.55
CA PHE A 271 13.73 -3.14 16.04
C PHE A 271 14.36 -1.79 16.36
N ASP A 272 14.96 -1.69 17.54
CA ASP A 272 15.77 -0.54 17.94
C ASP A 272 17.24 -0.89 17.77
N ALA A 273 18.03 0.03 17.23
CA ALA A 273 19.47 -0.09 17.07
C ALA A 273 20.16 1.27 17.15
N GLU A 274 21.48 1.27 17.35
CA GLU A 274 22.30 2.47 17.42
C GLU A 274 22.98 2.81 16.10
N ALA A 275 23.08 4.10 15.79
CA ALA A 275 23.84 4.62 14.67
C ALA A 275 24.59 5.92 15.04
N LEU A 276 25.76 6.13 14.43
CA LEU A 276 26.52 7.38 14.55
C LEU A 276 25.97 8.44 13.59
N VAL A 277 25.75 9.66 14.08
CA VAL A 277 25.35 10.80 13.23
C VAL A 277 26.56 11.31 12.44
N ILE A 278 26.56 11.09 11.13
CA ILE A 278 27.61 11.54 10.21
C ILE A 278 27.31 12.96 9.69
N ASP A 279 26.05 13.23 9.32
CA ASP A 279 25.67 14.52 8.75
C ASP A 279 24.19 14.89 8.99
N HIS A 280 23.85 16.15 8.71
CA HIS A 280 22.50 16.71 8.70
C HIS A 280 22.09 17.02 7.26
N GLN A 281 20.91 16.55 6.88
CA GLN A 281 20.29 16.87 5.59
C GLN A 281 19.25 17.97 5.81
N ALA A 282 19.37 19.05 5.03
CA ALA A 282 18.44 20.18 5.08
C ALA A 282 17.01 19.74 4.73
N GLY A 283 16.03 20.25 5.48
CA GLY A 283 14.61 19.97 5.23
C GLY A 283 14.03 20.78 4.08
N ALA A 284 12.94 20.28 3.52
CA ALA A 284 12.14 20.91 2.47
C ALA A 284 10.69 21.13 2.93
N GLY A 285 9.94 22.02 2.25
CA GLY A 285 8.56 22.35 2.59
C GLY A 285 8.43 22.82 4.05
N ARG A 286 7.58 22.15 4.85
CA ARG A 286 7.39 22.44 6.30
C ARG A 286 8.64 22.29 7.18
N HIS A 287 9.75 21.81 6.62
CA HIS A 287 11.04 21.68 7.28
C HIS A 287 12.15 22.51 6.60
N ALA A 288 11.81 23.42 5.68
CA ALA A 288 12.75 24.38 5.13
C ALA A 288 13.42 25.20 6.25
N GLY A 289 14.73 25.46 6.12
CA GLY A 289 15.53 26.18 7.12
C GLY A 289 15.85 25.40 8.40
N ARG A 290 15.52 24.11 8.50
CA ARG A 290 15.77 23.26 9.67
C ARG A 290 16.06 21.81 9.29
N LEU A 291 16.28 20.91 10.27
CA LEU A 291 16.61 19.50 9.98
C LEU A 291 15.51 18.79 9.19
N GLY A 292 15.88 18.25 8.04
CA GLY A 292 15.09 17.29 7.28
C GLY A 292 15.30 15.87 7.78
N ALA A 293 16.55 15.41 7.78
CA ALA A 293 16.97 14.08 8.21
C ALA A 293 18.40 14.07 8.75
N LEU A 294 18.74 13.10 9.60
CA LEU A 294 20.13 12.76 9.91
C LEU A 294 20.64 11.74 8.89
N LEU A 295 21.85 11.93 8.37
CA LEU A 295 22.62 10.87 7.73
C LEU A 295 23.40 10.14 8.83
N VAL A 296 23.16 8.85 8.97
CA VAL A 296 23.73 8.02 10.04
C VAL A 296 24.46 6.81 9.48
N GLU A 297 25.33 6.21 10.29
CA GLU A 297 26.17 5.05 9.95
C GLU A 297 26.08 3.96 11.04
N LEU A 298 25.91 2.70 10.63
CA LEU A 298 25.94 1.52 11.51
C LEU A 298 27.39 1.09 11.82
N PRO A 299 27.63 0.20 12.80
CA PRO A 299 28.99 -0.26 13.14
C PRO A 299 29.72 -0.99 11.99
N ASP A 300 28.99 -1.48 10.99
CA ASP A 300 29.50 -2.12 9.77
C ASP A 300 29.81 -1.12 8.63
N GLY A 301 29.57 0.18 8.84
CA GLY A 301 29.74 1.23 7.82
C GLY A 301 28.51 1.50 6.95
N THR A 302 27.40 0.79 7.14
CA THR A 302 26.16 0.99 6.38
C THR A 302 25.57 2.37 6.64
N ARG A 303 25.47 3.19 5.59
CA ARG A 303 24.95 4.57 5.66
C ARG A 303 23.50 4.67 5.17
N PHE A 304 22.66 5.34 5.94
CA PHE A 304 21.26 5.59 5.60
C PHE A 304 20.73 6.87 6.25
N SER A 305 19.52 7.30 5.89
CA SER A 305 18.95 8.57 6.35
C SER A 305 17.73 8.37 7.24
N VAL A 306 17.75 8.98 8.42
CA VAL A 306 16.65 8.98 9.40
C VAL A 306 15.92 10.32 9.32
N GLY A 307 14.75 10.34 8.69
CA GLY A 307 13.98 11.57 8.40
C GLY A 307 12.74 11.79 9.29
N THR A 308 12.42 10.85 10.18
CA THR A 308 11.21 10.86 11.01
C THR A 308 11.56 10.59 12.49
N GLY A 309 10.60 10.75 13.40
CA GLY A 309 10.80 10.59 14.85
C GLY A 309 11.05 11.91 15.60
N PHE A 310 11.76 12.87 15.00
CA PHE A 310 12.08 14.16 15.62
C PHE A 310 10.86 15.03 15.92
N SER A 311 10.82 15.58 17.13
CA SER A 311 9.98 16.72 17.51
C SER A 311 10.35 18.00 16.73
N ASP A 312 9.46 19.00 16.71
CA ASP A 312 9.78 20.29 16.07
C ASP A 312 10.94 21.02 16.76
N LYS A 313 11.18 20.79 18.07
CA LYS A 313 12.33 21.31 18.83
C LYS A 313 13.64 20.65 18.38
N GLU A 314 13.68 19.32 18.29
CA GLU A 314 14.87 18.59 17.81
C GLU A 314 15.17 18.89 16.34
N ARG A 315 14.18 19.30 15.54
CA ARG A 315 14.47 19.78 14.18
C ARG A 315 15.13 21.15 14.14
N ALA A 316 14.87 22.01 15.12
CA ALA A 316 15.52 23.31 15.28
C ALA A 316 16.90 23.19 15.95
N SER A 317 17.08 22.19 16.82
CA SER A 317 18.34 21.88 17.50
C SER A 317 18.65 20.38 17.36
N PRO A 318 19.20 19.95 16.22
CA PRO A 318 19.39 18.53 15.90
C PRO A 318 20.54 17.89 16.69
N PRO A 319 20.49 16.56 16.94
CA PRO A 319 21.62 15.81 17.47
C PRO A 319 22.90 16.10 16.67
N PRO A 320 24.01 16.51 17.30
CA PRO A 320 25.20 16.97 16.58
C PRO A 320 25.86 15.84 15.79
N ARG A 321 26.67 16.19 14.79
CA ARG A 321 27.57 15.22 14.13
C ARG A 321 28.49 14.61 15.20
N GLY A 322 28.67 13.29 15.16
CA GLY A 322 29.39 12.51 16.17
C GLY A 322 28.55 12.03 17.34
N ALA A 323 27.29 12.47 17.49
CA ALA A 323 26.37 11.88 18.46
C ALA A 323 25.98 10.45 18.07
N ILE A 324 25.73 9.59 19.06
CA ILE A 324 25.10 8.29 18.86
C ILE A 324 23.59 8.48 19.06
N VAL A 325 22.78 7.89 18.18
CA VAL A 325 21.32 7.90 18.30
C VAL A 325 20.77 6.49 18.27
N THR A 326 19.79 6.21 19.13
CA THR A 326 18.92 5.03 18.94
C THR A 326 17.88 5.40 17.88
N PHE A 327 17.74 4.54 16.87
CA PHE A 327 16.72 4.63 15.85
C PHE A 327 15.92 3.33 15.81
N ARG A 328 14.64 3.45 15.45
CA ARG A 328 13.65 2.39 15.34
C ARG A 328 13.33 2.10 13.89
N TYR A 329 13.42 0.85 13.46
CA TYR A 329 13.13 0.38 12.10
C TYR A 329 12.20 -0.85 12.12
N GLN A 330 11.67 -1.27 10.95
CA GLN A 330 10.73 -2.40 10.87
C GLN A 330 11.35 -3.67 10.29
N GLU A 331 12.28 -3.53 9.35
CA GLU A 331 12.87 -4.63 8.58
C GLU A 331 14.17 -4.13 7.94
N LEU A 332 15.02 -5.03 7.45
CA LEU A 332 16.16 -4.69 6.60
C LEU A 332 15.79 -4.83 5.12
N SER A 333 16.48 -4.13 4.22
CA SER A 333 16.49 -4.46 2.80
C SER A 333 17.36 -5.68 2.51
N ASP A 334 17.29 -6.23 1.30
CA ASP A 334 18.18 -7.31 0.85
C ASP A 334 19.67 -6.96 0.96
N ALA A 335 19.99 -5.66 1.01
CA ALA A 335 21.34 -5.12 1.19
C ALA A 335 21.65 -4.72 2.66
N GLY A 336 20.90 -5.25 3.64
CA GLY A 336 21.12 -5.00 5.07
C GLY A 336 20.71 -3.61 5.57
N VAL A 337 20.11 -2.75 4.74
CA VAL A 337 19.81 -1.35 5.11
C VAL A 337 18.47 -1.26 5.85
N PRO A 338 18.41 -0.64 7.06
CA PRO A 338 17.16 -0.46 7.79
C PRO A 338 16.07 0.28 7.01
N ARG A 339 14.87 -0.33 6.90
CA ARG A 339 13.70 0.25 6.25
C ARG A 339 12.77 0.93 7.25
N PHE A 340 12.21 2.05 6.80
CA PHE A 340 11.34 2.95 7.57
C PHE A 340 11.94 3.44 8.91
N PRO A 341 13.22 3.87 8.95
CA PRO A 341 13.86 4.28 10.19
C PRO A 341 13.27 5.58 10.74
N SER A 342 13.12 5.60 12.06
CA SER A 342 12.62 6.73 12.85
C SER A 342 13.53 6.96 14.04
N TYR A 343 13.89 8.20 14.31
CA TYR A 343 14.72 8.55 15.45
C TYR A 343 13.94 8.36 16.76
N VAL A 344 14.61 7.85 17.80
CA VAL A 344 14.04 7.64 19.14
C VAL A 344 14.65 8.63 20.14
N ALA A 345 15.98 8.59 20.31
CA ALA A 345 16.70 9.42 21.28
C ALA A 345 18.20 9.51 20.94
N VAL A 346 18.88 10.51 21.51
CA VAL A 346 20.35 10.54 21.64
C VAL A 346 20.80 9.57 22.74
N ARG A 347 21.98 8.96 22.58
CA ARG A 347 22.63 8.08 23.55
C ARG A 347 23.97 8.65 23.96
N ASP A 348 24.05 9.17 25.17
CA ASP A 348 25.26 9.71 25.78
C ASP A 348 26.04 8.65 26.60
N ASP A 349 25.44 7.47 26.79
CA ASP A 349 25.90 6.35 27.60
C ASP A 349 26.67 5.27 26.82
N ILE A 350 26.78 5.41 25.49
CA ILE A 350 27.45 4.45 24.59
C ILE A 350 28.72 5.08 24.02
N ARG A 351 29.75 4.25 23.78
CA ARG A 351 30.96 4.61 23.04
C ARG A 351 30.90 4.05 21.62
N TRP A 352 31.36 4.82 20.63
CA TRP A 352 31.37 4.39 19.22
C TRP A 352 32.79 4.09 18.69
N PRO A 353 32.98 3.03 17.88
CA PRO A 353 32.04 1.93 17.68
C PRO A 353 31.86 1.13 18.98
N PRO A 354 30.73 0.45 19.20
CA PRO A 354 30.53 -0.33 20.41
C PRO A 354 31.60 -1.43 20.56
N ASP A 355 32.12 -1.55 21.78
CA ASP A 355 33.09 -2.60 22.15
C ASP A 355 32.45 -4.00 22.19
N ASN A 356 31.12 -4.11 22.26
CA ASN A 356 30.44 -5.40 22.21
C ASN A 356 30.47 -6.00 20.78
N ALA A 357 31.12 -7.16 20.65
CA ALA A 357 31.16 -7.95 19.42
C ALA A 357 29.77 -8.43 18.93
N GLU A 358 28.77 -8.50 19.82
CA GLU A 358 27.38 -8.82 19.47
C GLU A 358 26.69 -7.65 18.75
N LEU A 359 26.96 -6.39 19.12
CA LEU A 359 26.39 -5.23 18.42
C LEU A 359 26.93 -5.08 16.99
N ARG A 360 28.12 -5.63 16.71
CA ARG A 360 28.65 -5.77 15.34
C ARG A 360 28.00 -6.92 14.54
N ARG A 361 27.25 -7.80 15.20
CA ARG A 361 26.49 -8.93 14.60
C ARG A 361 24.97 -8.73 14.63
N ALA A 362 24.48 -7.75 15.38
CA ALA A 362 23.05 -7.49 15.60
C ALA A 362 22.30 -6.97 14.36
N VAL A 363 23.00 -6.68 13.26
CA VAL A 363 22.43 -6.52 11.93
C VAL A 363 22.48 -7.88 11.24
N PRO A 364 21.39 -8.68 11.21
CA PRO A 364 21.39 -9.98 10.53
C PRO A 364 21.62 -9.78 9.02
N HIS A 365 22.81 -10.15 8.55
CA HIS A 365 23.14 -10.19 7.14
C HIS A 365 22.56 -11.47 6.51
N PRO A 366 22.08 -11.46 5.26
CA PRO A 366 21.92 -12.70 4.49
C PRO A 366 23.29 -13.39 4.35
N PRO A 367 23.36 -14.73 4.26
CA PRO A 367 24.63 -15.43 4.13
C PRO A 367 25.34 -14.97 2.85
N SER A 368 26.52 -14.38 3.00
CA SER A 368 27.42 -14.09 1.90
C SER A 368 28.02 -15.40 1.38
N ASP A 369 27.78 -15.75 0.12
CA ASP A 369 28.44 -16.88 -0.52
C ASP A 369 29.96 -16.71 -0.45
N THR A 370 30.61 -17.57 0.32
CA THR A 370 32.05 -17.58 0.48
C THR A 370 32.74 -18.12 -0.77
N LEU A 371 33.04 -17.22 -1.71
CA LEU A 371 34.14 -17.44 -2.64
C LEU A 371 35.46 -17.39 -1.86
N ALA A 372 36.12 -18.53 -1.74
CA ALA A 372 37.36 -18.66 -0.97
C ALA A 372 38.52 -17.87 -1.64
N GLU A 373 39.12 -16.95 -0.89
CA GLU A 373 40.39 -16.32 -1.31
C GLU A 373 41.56 -17.29 -1.14
N GLY A 374 42.09 -17.80 -2.26
CA GLY A 374 43.42 -18.41 -2.32
C GLY A 374 44.50 -17.33 -2.36
N GLY A 375 45.21 -17.14 -1.24
CA GLY A 375 46.20 -16.06 -1.11
C GLY A 375 47.40 -16.14 -2.05
N LYS A 376 47.93 -14.98 -2.46
CA LYS A 376 49.19 -14.86 -3.19
C LYS A 376 50.40 -15.09 -2.28
N ALA A 377 51.28 -16.02 -2.65
CA ALA A 377 52.68 -16.03 -2.25
C ALA A 377 53.57 -16.07 -3.51
N ALA A 378 54.61 -15.25 -3.56
CA ALA A 378 55.44 -15.08 -4.74
C ALA A 378 56.63 -16.05 -4.79
N ARG A 379 56.98 -16.56 -5.99
CA ARG A 379 58.39 -16.78 -6.37
C ARG A 379 58.60 -16.85 -7.89
N ALA A 380 59.86 -16.70 -8.28
CA ALA A 380 60.36 -16.53 -9.65
C ALA A 380 60.33 -17.79 -10.53
N THR A 381 60.61 -17.55 -11.82
CA THR A 381 60.96 -18.50 -12.89
C THR A 381 62.01 -19.55 -12.45
N PRO A 382 61.89 -20.79 -12.94
CA PRO A 382 62.38 -21.22 -14.26
C PRO A 382 61.28 -21.99 -15.03
N GLY A 383 61.41 -22.57 -16.24
CA GLY A 383 62.52 -22.95 -17.12
C GLY A 383 62.05 -24.19 -17.91
N ALA A 384 62.36 -24.31 -19.19
CA ALA A 384 61.77 -25.33 -20.06
C ALA A 384 62.61 -26.61 -20.17
N SER A 385 61.94 -27.77 -20.11
CA SER A 385 62.23 -29.07 -20.76
C SER A 385 61.17 -30.07 -20.24
N ALA A 386 60.42 -30.79 -21.07
CA ALA A 386 60.80 -31.82 -22.05
C ALA A 386 61.10 -33.19 -21.41
N ASP A 387 60.65 -34.23 -22.13
CA ASP A 387 60.98 -35.66 -22.00
C ASP A 387 60.32 -36.57 -20.93
N THR A 388 59.23 -37.23 -21.38
CA THR A 388 59.28 -38.66 -21.82
C THR A 388 59.03 -39.83 -20.84
N LYS A 389 58.09 -40.71 -21.28
CA LYS A 389 57.92 -42.16 -20.97
C LYS A 389 57.47 -42.54 -19.53
N LYS A 390 56.60 -43.52 -19.29
CA LYS A 390 55.88 -44.55 -20.08
C LYS A 390 55.09 -45.40 -19.05
N ASN A 391 54.14 -46.21 -19.53
CA ASN A 391 53.67 -47.45 -18.89
C ASN A 391 52.87 -47.28 -17.56
N SER A 392 51.91 -48.15 -17.24
CA SER A 392 51.45 -49.37 -17.93
C SER A 392 50.15 -49.89 -17.33
N LEU A 393 49.21 -50.33 -18.19
CA LEU A 393 48.28 -51.48 -18.01
C LEU A 393 47.41 -51.47 -16.74
N ASP A 394 46.10 -51.27 -16.89
CA ASP A 394 45.07 -52.33 -17.01
C ASP A 394 44.31 -52.47 -15.66
N GLU A 395 43.07 -52.97 -15.58
CA GLU A 395 42.29 -53.72 -16.56
C GLU A 395 40.77 -53.47 -16.40
N THR A 396 39.99 -53.86 -17.41
CA THR A 396 38.57 -54.33 -17.39
C THR A 396 37.53 -53.68 -16.43
N ALA A 397 36.49 -53.00 -16.91
CA ALA A 397 35.27 -53.53 -17.60
C ALA A 397 34.30 -54.29 -16.66
N SER A 398 32.97 -54.34 -16.83
CA SER A 398 31.97 -53.57 -17.61
C SER A 398 30.57 -54.14 -17.23
N THR A 399 29.49 -53.66 -17.88
CA THR A 399 28.09 -54.18 -17.86
C THR A 399 27.34 -53.99 -16.51
N ALA A 400 26.20 -53.29 -16.38
CA ALA A 400 25.09 -52.86 -17.24
C ALA A 400 23.89 -53.83 -17.35
N SER A 401 22.69 -53.22 -17.23
CA SER A 401 21.37 -53.62 -17.78
C SER A 401 20.29 -54.22 -16.84
N THR A 402 19.33 -53.34 -16.49
CA THR A 402 17.88 -53.38 -16.85
C THR A 402 16.93 -54.51 -16.34
N GLU A 403 15.64 -54.13 -16.26
CA GLU A 403 14.39 -54.94 -16.13
C GLU A 403 13.99 -55.39 -14.70
N SER A 404 12.70 -55.58 -14.33
CA SER A 404 11.39 -54.98 -14.68
C SER A 404 10.30 -55.62 -13.80
N ALA A 405 9.22 -54.89 -13.44
CA ALA A 405 7.88 -55.45 -13.04
C ALA A 405 7.82 -56.33 -11.74
N THR A 406 6.71 -56.60 -11.02
CA THR A 406 5.30 -56.11 -10.98
C THR A 406 4.58 -56.57 -9.68
N THR A 407 3.67 -55.74 -9.15
CA THR A 407 2.35 -56.05 -8.51
C THR A 407 2.18 -56.91 -7.22
N THR A 408 1.05 -56.63 -6.55
CA THR A 408 0.26 -57.40 -5.55
C THR A 408 0.71 -57.39 -4.08
N ASP A 409 -0.17 -57.47 -3.06
CA ASP A 409 -1.60 -57.05 -2.88
C ASP A 409 -1.98 -57.21 -1.38
N SER A 410 -3.17 -56.75 -0.97
CA SER A 410 -3.88 -56.97 0.32
C SER A 410 -3.37 -56.15 1.52
N SER A 411 -4.20 -55.41 2.29
CA SER A 411 -5.55 -55.70 2.87
C SER A 411 -5.52 -56.90 3.83
N ALA A 412 -6.31 -57.06 4.89
CA ALA A 412 -7.55 -56.46 5.43
C ALA A 412 -7.62 -56.83 6.96
N SER A 413 -8.47 -56.33 7.86
CA SER A 413 -9.39 -55.19 8.02
C SER A 413 -9.96 -55.25 9.47
N ALA A 414 -10.99 -54.44 9.80
CA ALA A 414 -12.06 -54.76 10.78
C ALA A 414 -11.73 -54.73 12.30
N ASP A 415 -12.66 -54.49 13.23
CA ASP A 415 -14.07 -53.98 13.24
C ASP A 415 -14.35 -53.50 14.70
N GLY A 416 -15.46 -52.89 15.12
CA GLY A 416 -16.77 -52.54 14.54
C GLY A 416 -17.57 -51.72 15.60
N SER A 417 -18.57 -50.91 15.24
CA SER A 417 -19.97 -51.30 14.92
C SER A 417 -20.93 -51.31 16.12
N ALA A 418 -21.97 -50.45 16.08
CA ALA A 418 -23.35 -50.75 16.53
C ALA A 418 -24.32 -49.65 16.07
N SER A 419 -25.59 -50.02 15.83
CA SER A 419 -26.61 -49.21 15.13
C SER A 419 -27.99 -49.33 15.81
N ALA A 420 -29.04 -48.78 15.15
CA ALA A 420 -30.49 -49.01 15.35
C ALA A 420 -31.20 -48.25 16.50
N ASP A 421 -32.50 -47.88 16.43
CA ASP A 421 -33.47 -47.61 15.33
C ASP A 421 -34.78 -47.03 15.97
N SER A 422 -35.81 -46.69 15.16
CA SER A 422 -37.26 -46.60 15.48
C SER A 422 -37.91 -45.23 15.79
N SER A 423 -38.54 -44.67 14.73
CA SER A 423 -39.96 -44.23 14.60
C SER A 423 -40.83 -43.76 15.80
N ALA A 424 -41.61 -42.68 15.57
CA ALA A 424 -43.10 -42.64 15.58
C ALA A 424 -43.68 -41.24 15.92
N SER A 425 -44.88 -40.96 15.39
CA SER A 425 -45.63 -39.69 15.53
C SER A 425 -46.86 -39.85 16.42
N THR A 426 -47.26 -38.83 17.21
CA THR A 426 -48.68 -38.45 17.41
C THR A 426 -48.91 -37.11 18.13
N ASP A 427 -49.85 -36.37 17.56
CA ASP A 427 -50.85 -35.41 18.08
C ASP A 427 -51.06 -35.05 19.57
N SER A 428 -51.31 -33.74 19.77
CA SER A 428 -52.44 -33.09 20.48
C SER A 428 -52.66 -33.06 22.02
N SER A 429 -52.91 -31.81 22.48
CA SER A 429 -53.94 -31.40 23.49
C SER A 429 -53.70 -31.66 25.00
N ALA A 430 -54.16 -30.84 25.97
CA ALA A 430 -54.82 -29.52 25.94
C ALA A 430 -54.88 -28.82 27.34
N SER A 431 -55.01 -27.47 27.33
CA SER A 431 -55.67 -26.58 28.34
C SER A 431 -55.15 -26.55 29.80
N THR A 432 -55.33 -25.50 30.62
CA THR A 432 -56.16 -24.26 30.70
C THR A 432 -55.30 -23.06 31.17
N ALA A 433 -55.74 -21.82 31.48
CA ALA A 433 -56.65 -20.80 30.88
C ALA A 433 -56.40 -19.46 31.69
N SER A 434 -57.01 -18.27 31.51
CA SER A 434 -58.09 -17.78 30.63
C SER A 434 -58.11 -16.23 30.55
N ALA A 435 -58.48 -15.68 29.38
CA ALA A 435 -59.30 -14.47 29.13
C ALA A 435 -58.84 -13.05 29.59
N GLY A 436 -59.17 -11.95 28.87
CA GLY A 436 -59.96 -11.75 27.63
C GLY A 436 -59.56 -10.43 26.92
N SER A 437 -59.70 -10.30 25.59
CA SER A 437 -60.89 -9.80 24.84
C SER A 437 -61.29 -8.33 25.12
N ALA A 438 -61.64 -7.46 24.15
CA ALA A 438 -61.87 -7.64 22.71
C ALA A 438 -61.71 -6.35 21.86
N THR A 439 -61.70 -6.52 20.53
CA THR A 439 -61.76 -5.53 19.42
C THR A 439 -63.20 -5.01 19.16
N PRO A 440 -63.46 -3.89 18.39
CA PRO A 440 -63.55 -3.95 16.91
C PRO A 440 -63.23 -2.69 16.06
N THR A 441 -62.57 -2.94 14.92
CA THR A 441 -62.86 -2.53 13.51
C THR A 441 -63.62 -1.22 13.15
N THR A 442 -63.04 -0.34 12.29
CA THR A 442 -63.46 -0.06 10.86
C THR A 442 -63.03 1.31 10.25
N SER A 443 -62.45 1.23 9.03
CA SER A 443 -62.77 1.99 7.79
C SER A 443 -62.33 3.47 7.51
N THR A 444 -62.00 3.64 6.21
CA THR A 444 -62.24 4.78 5.27
C THR A 444 -61.22 5.92 5.04
N THR A 445 -60.70 5.96 3.81
CA THR A 445 -60.13 7.10 3.06
C THR A 445 -61.25 8.05 2.56
N PRO A 446 -60.98 9.32 2.15
CA PRO A 446 -60.60 9.57 0.74
C PRO A 446 -59.72 10.81 0.43
N THR A 447 -59.33 10.90 -0.84
CA THR A 447 -58.51 11.92 -1.53
C THR A 447 -59.26 13.21 -1.90
N SER A 448 -58.59 14.38 -1.95
CA SER A 448 -58.70 15.37 -3.05
C SER A 448 -57.72 16.56 -2.94
N ALA A 449 -57.40 17.16 -4.09
CA ALA A 449 -56.43 18.25 -4.25
C ALA A 449 -57.10 19.59 -4.60
N GLY A 450 -56.37 20.71 -4.48
CA GLY A 450 -56.83 22.02 -4.98
C GLY A 450 -55.83 23.17 -4.77
N THR A 451 -55.34 23.73 -5.86
CA THR A 451 -54.60 25.02 -5.92
C THR A 451 -55.52 26.06 -6.57
N PRO A 452 -55.46 27.34 -6.18
CA PRO A 452 -54.98 28.34 -7.15
C PRO A 452 -54.08 29.43 -6.54
N ALA A 453 -53.47 30.24 -7.41
CA ALA A 453 -52.46 31.25 -7.06
C ALA A 453 -53.05 32.64 -6.70
N GLY A 454 -52.28 33.45 -5.95
CA GLY A 454 -52.59 34.84 -5.64
C GLY A 454 -51.40 35.62 -5.07
N THR A 455 -50.93 36.61 -5.82
CA THR A 455 -49.77 37.49 -5.55
C THR A 455 -49.90 38.35 -4.28
N SER A 456 -48.83 38.49 -3.47
CA SER A 456 -48.13 39.79 -3.21
C SER A 456 -47.11 39.74 -2.05
N SER A 457 -46.04 40.55 -2.20
CA SER A 457 -45.18 41.13 -1.14
C SER A 457 -44.34 40.21 -0.24
N GLN A 458 -43.05 40.05 -0.60
CA GLN A 458 -42.00 39.61 0.34
C GLN A 458 -41.69 40.69 1.40
N PRO A 459 -41.47 40.31 2.67
CA PRO A 459 -40.70 41.14 3.60
C PRO A 459 -39.20 41.00 3.29
N THR A 460 -38.50 42.13 3.15
CA THR A 460 -37.04 42.16 2.99
C THR A 460 -36.34 41.74 4.28
N THR A 461 -35.86 40.50 4.34
CA THR A 461 -34.94 40.05 5.40
C THR A 461 -33.60 40.79 5.27
N PRO A 462 -32.98 41.27 6.38
CA PRO A 462 -31.67 41.91 6.32
C PRO A 462 -30.61 40.97 5.74
N ALA A 463 -29.73 41.50 4.88
CA ALA A 463 -28.65 40.73 4.29
C ALA A 463 -27.70 40.19 5.39
N ALA A 464 -27.65 38.87 5.54
CA ALA A 464 -26.76 38.21 6.49
C ALA A 464 -25.30 38.54 6.15
N SER A 465 -24.55 38.98 7.15
CA SER A 465 -23.15 39.39 6.99
C SER A 465 -22.23 38.17 6.87
N SER A 466 -22.17 37.53 5.70
CA SER A 466 -21.16 36.50 5.46
C SER A 466 -19.79 37.13 5.24
N SER A 467 -18.81 36.65 6.01
CA SER A 467 -17.42 37.11 5.92
C SER A 467 -16.56 36.01 5.32
N THR A 468 -16.23 36.14 4.04
CA THR A 468 -15.33 35.23 3.32
C THR A 468 -13.90 35.75 3.39
N ARG A 469 -12.99 34.94 3.93
CA ARG A 469 -11.55 35.24 4.01
C ARG A 469 -10.79 34.32 3.08
N ARG A 470 -9.89 34.86 2.25
CA ARG A 470 -9.12 34.13 1.24
C ARG A 470 -7.64 34.11 1.59
N PHE A 471 -7.03 32.94 1.42
CA PHE A 471 -5.62 32.70 1.71
C PHE A 471 -4.97 31.94 0.56
N GLU A 472 -3.73 32.28 0.25
CA GLU A 472 -2.95 31.67 -0.83
C GLU A 472 -1.60 31.17 -0.34
N PHE A 473 -1.13 30.08 -0.94
CA PHE A 473 0.14 29.44 -0.62
C PHE A 473 0.84 29.04 -1.93
N THR A 474 2.07 29.50 -2.10
CA THR A 474 2.92 29.17 -3.27
C THR A 474 4.26 28.64 -2.80
N ASP A 475 4.55 27.38 -3.16
CA ASP A 475 5.83 26.71 -2.90
C ASP A 475 6.26 25.95 -4.17
N GLY A 476 7.39 26.34 -4.74
CA GLY A 476 7.88 25.83 -6.03
C GLY A 476 6.83 25.93 -7.14
N THR A 477 6.42 24.79 -7.69
CA THR A 477 5.40 24.69 -8.74
C THR A 477 3.96 24.52 -8.21
N SER A 478 3.77 24.58 -6.89
CA SER A 478 2.51 24.34 -6.20
C SER A 478 1.89 25.64 -5.68
N SER A 479 0.96 26.20 -6.45
CA SER A 479 0.17 27.38 -6.08
C SER A 479 -1.24 26.94 -5.67
N LYS A 480 -1.66 27.24 -4.44
CA LYS A 480 -2.91 26.79 -3.82
C LYS A 480 -3.69 27.96 -3.23
N PHE A 481 -5.00 27.82 -3.17
CA PHE A 481 -5.88 28.70 -2.40
C PHE A 481 -6.63 27.92 -1.33
N TRP A 482 -6.97 28.61 -0.26
CA TRP A 482 -7.85 28.17 0.81
C TRP A 482 -8.71 29.35 1.25
N GLU A 483 -10.01 29.15 1.33
CA GLU A 483 -11.01 30.15 1.68
C GLU A 483 -11.89 29.61 2.78
N ILE A 484 -12.36 30.50 3.65
CA ILE A 484 -13.37 30.19 4.66
C ILE A 484 -14.43 31.29 4.68
N GLU A 485 -15.67 30.87 4.53
CA GLU A 485 -16.86 31.71 4.72
C GLU A 485 -17.58 31.26 5.99
N VAL A 486 -17.98 32.22 6.82
CA VAL A 486 -18.87 31.96 7.96
C VAL A 486 -20.22 32.61 7.67
N SER A 487 -21.29 31.84 7.82
CA SER A 487 -22.67 32.29 7.62
C SER A 487 -23.57 31.66 8.68
N ASN A 488 -24.11 32.51 9.56
CA ASN A 488 -24.92 32.09 10.71
C ASN A 488 -24.20 30.99 11.53
N ARG A 489 -24.88 29.86 11.79
CA ARG A 489 -24.36 28.71 12.54
C ARG A 489 -23.43 27.79 11.73
N GLN A 490 -23.06 28.13 10.51
CA GLN A 490 -22.29 27.26 9.63
C GLN A 490 -21.02 27.95 9.11
N TYR A 491 -20.01 27.15 8.78
CA TYR A 491 -18.84 27.62 8.03
C TYR A 491 -18.56 26.71 6.84
N THR A 492 -18.20 27.32 5.71
CA THR A 492 -17.85 26.65 4.46
C THR A 492 -16.39 26.90 4.15
N VAL A 493 -15.62 25.83 4.02
CA VAL A 493 -14.21 25.87 3.65
C VAL A 493 -14.07 25.47 2.19
N ARG A 494 -13.44 26.31 1.35
CA ARG A 494 -13.15 26.01 -0.06
C ARG A 494 -11.64 25.97 -0.30
N TYR A 495 -11.12 24.99 -1.04
CA TYR A 495 -9.68 24.85 -1.26
C TYR A 495 -9.34 24.17 -2.57
N GLY A 496 -8.18 24.51 -3.15
CA GLY A 496 -7.76 23.92 -4.43
C GLY A 496 -6.42 24.45 -4.93
N ARG A 497 -6.08 24.11 -6.19
CA ARG A 497 -4.98 24.75 -6.91
C ARG A 497 -5.45 26.12 -7.40
N LEU A 498 -4.59 27.14 -7.34
CA LEU A 498 -4.90 28.44 -7.95
C LEU A 498 -5.23 28.26 -9.43
N GLY A 499 -6.32 28.90 -9.88
CA GLY A 499 -6.90 28.72 -11.22
C GLY A 499 -7.89 27.55 -11.36
N THR A 500 -8.30 26.88 -10.27
CA THR A 500 -9.34 25.81 -10.30
C THR A 500 -10.54 26.16 -9.42
N THR A 501 -11.69 25.53 -9.67
CA THR A 501 -12.91 25.68 -8.85
C THR A 501 -12.69 25.24 -7.39
N GLY A 502 -11.78 24.29 -7.17
CA GLY A 502 -11.51 23.68 -5.87
C GLY A 502 -12.61 22.75 -5.38
N GLN A 503 -12.48 22.33 -4.13
CA GLN A 503 -13.46 21.53 -3.38
C GLN A 503 -13.99 22.38 -2.21
N SER A 504 -15.26 22.25 -1.88
CA SER A 504 -15.87 22.87 -0.70
C SER A 504 -16.27 21.83 0.34
N LYS A 505 -16.28 22.23 1.61
CA LYS A 505 -16.85 21.46 2.73
C LYS A 505 -17.51 22.41 3.72
N THR A 506 -18.82 22.25 3.88
CA THR A 506 -19.62 22.97 4.88
C THR A 506 -19.70 22.15 6.17
N LYS A 507 -19.73 22.82 7.31
CA LYS A 507 -19.97 22.26 8.64
C LYS A 507 -20.88 23.16 9.43
N GLU A 508 -21.79 22.56 10.17
CA GLU A 508 -22.69 23.24 11.11
C GLU A 508 -22.15 23.17 12.55
N ALA A 509 -22.44 24.20 13.33
CA ALA A 509 -22.04 24.36 14.72
C ALA A 509 -23.26 24.60 15.64
N ALA A 510 -23.03 24.46 16.95
CA ALA A 510 -24.05 24.67 17.98
C ALA A 510 -24.57 26.12 18.04
N SER A 511 -23.73 27.10 17.67
CA SER A 511 -24.07 28.52 17.59
C SER A 511 -23.22 29.24 16.53
N GLU A 512 -23.59 30.47 16.17
CA GLU A 512 -22.78 31.31 15.28
C GLU A 512 -21.42 31.64 15.90
N GLU A 513 -21.37 31.92 17.20
CA GLU A 513 -20.12 32.16 17.92
C GLU A 513 -19.18 30.93 17.86
N ALA A 514 -19.74 29.72 17.94
CA ALA A 514 -18.99 28.48 17.78
C ALA A 514 -18.46 28.32 16.34
N ALA A 515 -19.26 28.67 15.32
CA ALA A 515 -18.81 28.67 13.93
C ALA A 515 -17.68 29.68 13.70
N ARG A 516 -17.80 30.92 14.22
CA ARG A 516 -16.76 31.96 14.17
C ARG A 516 -15.48 31.53 14.90
N ARG A 517 -15.58 30.90 16.07
CA ARG A 517 -14.42 30.42 16.86
C ARG A 517 -13.67 29.28 16.17
N GLU A 518 -14.38 28.29 15.63
CA GLU A 518 -13.74 27.20 14.89
C GLU A 518 -13.16 27.69 13.54
N ALA A 519 -13.80 28.66 12.89
CA ALA A 519 -13.26 29.31 11.71
C ALA A 519 -11.96 30.10 11.99
N ALA A 520 -11.89 30.84 13.09
CA ALA A 520 -10.67 31.55 13.52
C ALA A 520 -9.51 30.57 13.78
N LYS A 521 -9.77 29.49 14.52
CA LYS A 521 -8.80 28.40 14.74
C LYS A 521 -8.30 27.76 13.44
N LEU A 522 -9.18 27.57 12.46
CA LEU A 522 -8.79 27.07 11.14
C LEU A 522 -7.94 28.09 10.38
N VAL A 523 -8.19 29.39 10.50
CA VAL A 523 -7.32 30.44 9.94
C VAL A 523 -5.93 30.38 10.56
N ASP A 524 -5.82 30.32 11.89
CA ASP A 524 -4.54 30.25 12.60
C ASP A 524 -3.73 28.99 12.21
N GLU A 525 -4.42 27.86 11.99
CA GLU A 525 -3.80 26.64 11.46
C GLU A 525 -3.25 26.80 10.04
N LYS A 526 -3.85 27.68 9.22
CA LYS A 526 -3.39 27.94 7.83
C LYS A 526 -2.29 28.97 7.77
N THR A 527 -2.39 30.07 8.51
CA THR A 527 -1.32 31.08 8.60
C THR A 527 -0.05 30.46 9.18
N GLY A 528 -0.17 29.62 10.21
CA GLY A 528 0.93 28.79 10.74
C GLY A 528 1.52 27.76 9.76
N LYS A 529 0.84 27.48 8.63
CA LYS A 529 1.32 26.65 7.51
C LYS A 529 1.86 27.49 6.34
N GLY A 530 2.04 28.80 6.53
CA GLY A 530 2.58 29.73 5.52
C GLY A 530 1.56 30.23 4.50
N TYR A 531 0.26 30.01 4.70
CA TYR A 531 -0.77 30.62 3.86
C TYR A 531 -0.90 32.11 4.19
N VAL A 532 -0.91 32.96 3.17
CA VAL A 532 -0.99 34.42 3.29
C VAL A 532 -2.37 34.90 2.88
N GLU A 533 -2.99 35.77 3.68
CA GLU A 533 -4.30 36.36 3.38
C GLU A 533 -4.24 37.29 2.15
N ARG A 534 -5.38 37.48 1.47
CA ARG A 534 -5.51 38.19 0.18
C ARG A 534 -6.72 39.11 0.18
#